data_AF-A0A8J8D197-F1
#
_entry.id   AF-A0A8J8D197-F1
#
_cell.length_a   1.000
_cell.length_b   1.000
_cell.length_c   1.000
_cell.angle_alpha   90.00
_cell.angle_beta   90.00
_cell.angle_gamma   90.00
#
_symmetry.space_group_name_H-M   'P 1'
#
loop_
_entity.id
_entity.type
_entity.pdbx_description
1 polymer ?
#
loop_
_entity_poly.entity_id
_entity_poly.type
_entity_poly.pdbx_seq_one_letter_code
_entity_poly.pdbx_strand_id
1 'polypeptide(L)'
;MHPTWQIEMNENRQDIVGELKNIESKIDSGSIESAREELRALRKRLDVTESTGVTGSQDGRTVGVEIDIWSYEYKDSIYFVTSDYASISEAVSELVSDYIPKLANPGVGKNKTAEAAAASIRDSSDNIVSRSSYEDIDLDEEVSVHTDVYYMRASVHYNGEVVQNINNPKSDEIVDATNTVVERAGEDEEE
;
A
#
# COMPACT_ATOMS: atom_id res chain seq x y z
N MET A 1 37.77 17.14 -18.05
CA MET A 1 37.79 16.11 -16.98
C MET A 1 37.22 16.76 -15.73
N HIS A 2 36.00 16.41 -15.33
CA HIS A 2 35.36 16.92 -14.11
C HIS A 2 35.42 15.82 -13.03
N PRO A 3 36.35 15.87 -12.07
CA PRO A 3 36.54 14.82 -11.06
C PRO A 3 35.49 14.85 -9.93
N THR A 4 34.71 15.93 -9.83
CA THR A 4 33.81 16.19 -8.70
C THR A 4 32.62 15.22 -8.62
N TRP A 5 32.05 14.83 -9.76
CA TRP A 5 30.90 13.93 -9.80
C TRP A 5 31.20 12.50 -9.31
N GLN A 6 32.44 12.03 -9.47
CA GLN A 6 32.83 10.70 -9.03
C GLN A 6 33.07 10.63 -7.51
N ILE A 7 33.33 11.76 -6.86
CA ILE A 7 33.59 11.82 -5.42
C ILE A 7 32.26 11.84 -4.65
N GLU A 8 31.30 12.69 -5.08
CA GLU A 8 29.96 12.74 -4.47
C GLU A 8 29.21 11.39 -4.59
N MET A 9 29.28 10.71 -5.74
CA MET A 9 28.67 9.38 -5.89
C MET A 9 29.33 8.29 -5.03
N ASN A 10 30.59 8.46 -4.62
CA ASN A 10 31.32 7.47 -3.83
C ASN A 10 31.09 7.67 -2.32
N GLU A 11 31.00 8.92 -1.87
CA GLU A 11 30.61 9.27 -0.49
C GLU A 11 29.17 8.81 -0.20
N ASN A 12 28.23 9.06 -1.12
CA ASN A 12 26.84 8.63 -0.97
C ASN A 12 26.70 7.10 -0.85
N ARG A 13 27.52 6.32 -1.57
CA ARG A 13 27.53 4.85 -1.47
C ARG A 13 28.05 4.34 -0.12
N GLN A 14 29.07 4.97 0.44
CA GLN A 14 29.62 4.55 1.74
C GLN A 14 28.61 4.81 2.87
N ASP A 15 27.88 5.91 2.80
CA ASP A 15 26.83 6.24 3.77
C ASP A 15 25.65 5.26 3.66
N ILE A 16 25.19 4.92 2.45
CA ILE A 16 24.14 3.91 2.24
C ILE A 16 24.55 2.55 2.80
N VAL A 17 25.80 2.11 2.58
CA VAL A 17 26.30 0.84 3.12
C VAL A 17 26.39 0.87 4.65
N GLY A 18 26.70 2.02 5.24
CA GLY A 18 26.70 2.20 6.69
C GLY A 18 25.29 2.08 7.29
N GLU A 19 24.30 2.70 6.65
CA GLU A 19 22.91 2.66 7.07
C GLU A 19 22.29 1.27 6.91
N LEU A 20 22.59 0.55 5.82
CA LEU A 20 22.17 -0.85 5.64
C LEU A 20 22.70 -1.77 6.74
N LYS A 21 23.97 -1.61 7.15
CA LYS A 21 24.54 -2.37 8.28
C LYS A 21 23.86 -2.07 9.61
N ASN A 22 23.38 -0.84 9.79
CA ASN A 22 22.62 -0.47 10.98
C ASN A 22 21.25 -1.15 11.01
N ILE A 23 20.59 -1.23 9.86
CA ILE A 23 19.33 -1.94 9.67
C ILE A 23 19.51 -3.43 9.93
N GLU A 24 20.56 -4.07 9.37
CA GLU A 24 20.90 -5.48 9.64
C GLU A 24 21.12 -5.74 11.14
N SER A 25 21.90 -4.89 11.83
CA SER A 25 22.12 -5.00 13.28
C SER A 25 20.83 -4.89 14.10
N LYS A 26 19.86 -4.08 13.63
CA LYS A 26 18.55 -3.95 14.28
C LYS A 26 17.64 -5.14 14.06
N ILE A 27 17.71 -5.76 12.89
CA ILE A 27 17.04 -7.03 12.60
C ILE A 27 17.61 -8.12 13.51
N ASP A 28 18.94 -8.22 13.60
CA ASP A 28 19.63 -9.22 14.44
C ASP A 28 19.34 -9.06 15.94
N SER A 29 19.03 -7.84 16.38
CA SER A 29 18.65 -7.54 17.77
C SER A 29 17.14 -7.62 18.04
N GLY A 30 16.33 -8.03 17.05
CA GLY A 30 14.88 -8.20 17.20
C GLY A 30 14.07 -6.89 17.19
N SER A 31 14.69 -5.76 16.83
CA SER A 31 14.03 -4.45 16.74
C SER A 31 13.46 -4.21 15.34
N ILE A 32 12.55 -5.10 14.92
CA ILE A 32 12.03 -5.17 13.53
C ILE A 32 11.32 -3.87 13.12
N GLU A 33 10.48 -3.30 14.00
CA GLU A 33 9.76 -2.04 13.74
C GLU A 33 10.71 -0.88 13.43
N SER A 34 11.76 -0.73 14.23
CA SER A 34 12.77 0.32 14.06
C SER A 34 13.69 0.08 12.86
N ALA A 35 13.93 -1.19 12.51
CA ALA A 35 14.64 -1.55 11.28
C ALA A 35 13.81 -1.19 10.04
N ARG A 36 12.51 -1.45 10.08
CA ARG A 36 11.56 -1.10 9.02
C ARG A 36 11.45 0.42 8.82
N GLU A 37 11.38 1.19 9.91
CA GLU A 37 11.33 2.65 9.84
C GLU A 37 12.59 3.26 9.21
N GLU A 38 13.78 2.76 9.57
CA GLU A 38 15.04 3.21 8.96
C GLU A 38 15.19 2.75 7.51
N LEU A 39 14.73 1.53 7.19
CA LEU A 39 14.70 1.06 5.81
C LEU A 39 13.78 1.94 4.95
N ARG A 40 12.61 2.36 5.46
CA ARG A 40 11.73 3.32 4.77
C ARG A 40 12.40 4.67 4.55
N ALA A 41 13.08 5.20 5.56
CA ALA A 41 13.80 6.47 5.44
C ALA A 41 14.93 6.40 4.41
N LEU A 42 15.65 5.27 4.37
CA LEU A 42 16.71 5.01 3.41
C LEU A 42 16.14 4.86 1.98
N ARG A 43 15.05 4.11 1.82
CA ARG A 43 14.30 3.99 0.55
C ARG A 43 13.85 5.36 0.06
N LYS A 44 13.24 6.19 0.90
CA LYS A 44 12.80 7.56 0.56
C LYS A 44 13.95 8.47 0.10
N ARG A 45 15.15 8.32 0.67
CA ARG A 45 16.36 9.05 0.24
C ARG A 45 16.91 8.55 -1.09
N LEU A 46 16.85 7.24 -1.33
CA LEU A 46 17.29 6.62 -2.58
C LEU A 46 16.33 6.96 -3.74
N ASP A 47 15.02 6.96 -3.46
CA ASP A 47 13.94 7.22 -4.41
C ASP A 47 13.95 8.67 -4.95
N VAL A 48 14.43 9.64 -4.14
CA VAL A 48 14.67 11.03 -4.62
C VAL A 48 15.79 11.09 -5.68
N THR A 49 16.61 10.05 -5.82
CA THR A 49 17.68 9.99 -6.82
C THR A 49 17.26 9.25 -8.10
N GLU A 50 16.17 8.47 -8.07
CA GLU A 50 15.60 7.75 -9.22
C GLU A 50 14.14 8.18 -9.46
N SER A 51 13.96 9.46 -9.81
CA SER A 51 12.70 9.94 -10.38
C SER A 51 12.52 9.41 -11.82
N THR A 52 12.47 8.09 -12.00
CA THR A 52 11.97 7.38 -13.18
C THR A 52 11.90 5.88 -12.89
N GLY A 53 10.71 5.40 -12.51
CA GLY A 53 10.39 3.98 -12.55
C GLY A 53 10.83 3.23 -11.31
N VAL A 54 9.85 2.59 -10.67
CA VAL A 54 10.02 1.54 -9.67
C VAL A 54 11.06 0.54 -10.19
N THR A 55 12.31 0.68 -9.76
CA THR A 55 13.38 -0.28 -10.05
C THR A 55 13.23 -1.42 -9.04
N GLY A 56 12.72 -2.54 -9.56
CA GLY A 56 12.37 -3.72 -8.79
C GLY A 56 13.47 -4.16 -7.82
N SER A 57 13.10 -4.31 -6.55
CA SER A 57 13.94 -4.98 -5.57
C SER A 57 13.79 -6.49 -5.75
N GLN A 58 14.91 -7.14 -6.02
CA GLN A 58 15.04 -8.53 -6.48
C GLN A 58 14.72 -9.62 -5.42
N ASP A 59 13.95 -9.30 -4.37
CA ASP A 59 13.52 -10.26 -3.32
C ASP A 59 12.31 -9.77 -2.48
N GLY A 60 11.67 -8.65 -2.83
CA GLY A 60 10.51 -8.11 -2.10
C GLY A 60 9.22 -8.38 -2.87
N ARG A 61 8.28 -9.11 -2.27
CA ARG A 61 6.93 -9.28 -2.84
C ARG A 61 6.29 -7.91 -3.08
N THR A 62 5.83 -7.67 -4.30
CA THR A 62 5.13 -6.45 -4.68
C THR A 62 3.63 -6.68 -4.55
N VAL A 63 3.02 -6.01 -3.58
CA VAL A 63 1.60 -6.11 -3.27
C VAL A 63 0.86 -4.90 -3.83
N GLY A 64 -0.22 -5.18 -4.55
CA GLY A 64 -1.18 -4.18 -5.01
C GLY A 64 -2.44 -4.19 -4.15
N VAL A 65 -2.93 -3.00 -3.81
CA VAL A 65 -4.27 -2.82 -3.22
C VAL A 65 -5.05 -1.79 -4.02
N GLU A 66 -6.17 -2.20 -4.61
CA GLU A 66 -7.14 -1.29 -5.22
C GLU A 66 -8.27 -0.97 -4.24
N ILE A 67 -8.62 0.31 -4.11
CA ILE A 67 -9.88 0.73 -3.47
C ILE A 67 -10.80 1.26 -4.56
N ASP A 68 -11.88 0.52 -4.84
CA ASP A 68 -12.95 1.00 -5.71
C ASP A 68 -13.98 1.79 -4.90
N ILE A 69 -14.33 2.98 -5.36
CA ILE A 69 -15.28 3.86 -4.67
C ILE A 69 -16.50 4.05 -5.55
N TRP A 70 -17.68 3.76 -5.00
CA TRP A 70 -18.94 3.99 -5.69
C TRP A 70 -19.95 4.77 -4.85
N SER A 71 -20.42 5.88 -5.40
CA SER A 71 -21.54 6.66 -4.91
C SER A 71 -22.44 7.08 -6.09
N TYR A 72 -23.60 7.67 -5.80
CA TYR A 72 -24.52 8.16 -6.84
C TYR A 72 -23.90 9.19 -7.79
N GLU A 73 -23.04 10.07 -7.29
CA GLU A 73 -22.52 11.22 -8.02
C GLU A 73 -21.01 11.10 -8.33
N TYR A 74 -20.35 10.07 -7.79
CA TYR A 74 -18.91 9.91 -7.87
C TYR A 74 -18.53 8.43 -7.91
N LYS A 75 -17.71 8.08 -8.91
CA LYS A 75 -17.07 6.78 -9.06
C LYS A 75 -15.60 7.02 -9.34
N ASP A 76 -14.74 6.36 -8.60
CA ASP A 76 -13.30 6.53 -8.70
C ASP A 76 -12.58 5.33 -8.08
N SER A 77 -11.28 5.19 -8.33
CA SER A 77 -10.44 4.14 -7.75
C SER A 77 -9.12 4.72 -7.26
N ILE A 78 -8.59 4.16 -6.17
CA ILE A 78 -7.28 4.52 -5.61
C ILE A 78 -6.40 3.28 -5.60
N TYR A 79 -5.20 3.40 -6.17
CA TYR A 79 -4.28 2.30 -6.37
C TYR A 79 -3.08 2.46 -5.45
N PHE A 80 -2.84 1.48 -4.58
CA PHE A 80 -1.68 1.42 -3.69
C PHE A 80 -0.75 0.31 -4.17
N VAL A 81 0.55 0.60 -4.21
CA VAL A 81 1.59 -0.40 -4.48
C VAL A 81 2.64 -0.32 -3.39
N THR A 82 3.07 -1.48 -2.90
CA THR A 82 4.10 -1.54 -1.87
C THR A 82 4.92 -2.82 -1.97
N SER A 83 6.20 -2.73 -1.59
CA SER A 83 7.09 -3.87 -1.38
C SER A 83 7.66 -3.85 0.06
N ASP A 84 6.95 -3.20 0.98
CA ASP A 84 7.35 -3.05 2.39
C ASP A 84 6.80 -4.16 3.30
N TYR A 85 5.79 -4.90 2.84
CA TYR A 85 5.01 -5.83 3.66
C TYR A 85 5.16 -7.26 3.16
N ALA A 86 5.05 -8.23 4.07
CA ALA A 86 5.27 -9.63 3.76
C ALA A 86 4.01 -10.34 3.21
N SER A 87 2.85 -9.72 3.32
CA SER A 87 1.56 -10.28 2.90
C SER A 87 0.53 -9.18 2.56
N ILE A 88 -0.49 -9.55 1.77
CA ILE A 88 -1.67 -8.69 1.53
C ILE A 88 -2.33 -8.23 2.83
N SER A 89 -2.53 -9.13 3.80
CA SER A 89 -3.23 -8.79 5.04
C SER A 89 -2.53 -7.68 5.83
N GLU A 90 -1.20 -7.76 5.89
CA GLU A 90 -0.37 -6.74 6.53
C GLU A 90 -0.44 -5.42 5.75
N ALA A 91 -0.35 -5.46 4.42
CA ALA A 91 -0.48 -4.27 3.57
C ALA A 91 -1.85 -3.60 3.73
N VAL A 92 -2.96 -4.36 3.73
CA VAL A 92 -4.31 -3.80 3.92
C VAL A 92 -4.46 -3.21 5.32
N SER A 93 -3.99 -3.92 6.35
CA SER A 93 -4.07 -3.44 7.73
C SER A 93 -3.38 -2.09 7.92
N GLU A 94 -2.17 -1.96 7.39
CA GLU A 94 -1.30 -0.80 7.66
C GLU A 94 -1.51 0.36 6.66
N LEU A 95 -1.90 0.07 5.41
CA LEU A 95 -2.01 1.11 4.38
C LEU A 95 -3.43 1.58 4.10
N VAL A 96 -4.43 0.70 4.22
CA VAL A 96 -5.74 0.93 3.59
C VAL A 96 -6.92 0.85 4.55
N SER A 97 -6.83 0.02 5.59
CA SER A 97 -7.97 -0.30 6.48
C SER A 97 -8.64 0.95 7.07
N ASP A 98 -7.85 1.96 7.45
CA ASP A 98 -8.32 3.22 8.03
C ASP A 98 -8.94 4.22 7.04
N TYR A 99 -8.81 3.96 5.74
CA TYR A 99 -9.42 4.78 4.70
C TYR A 99 -10.81 4.31 4.32
N ILE A 100 -11.07 3.00 4.37
CA ILE A 100 -12.36 2.41 3.96
C ILE A 100 -13.55 2.96 4.76
N PRO A 101 -13.51 3.08 6.11
CA PRO A 101 -14.61 3.69 6.87
C PRO A 101 -14.87 5.14 6.49
N LYS A 102 -13.81 5.90 6.18
CA LYS A 102 -13.89 7.33 5.79
C LYS A 102 -14.47 7.49 4.39
N LEU A 103 -14.21 6.54 3.50
CA LEU A 103 -14.79 6.51 2.15
C LEU A 103 -16.25 6.06 2.17
N ALA A 104 -16.55 4.97 2.88
CA ALA A 104 -17.91 4.42 3.01
C ALA A 104 -18.86 5.39 3.75
N ASN A 105 -18.31 6.16 4.69
CA ASN A 105 -19.04 7.13 5.48
C ASN A 105 -18.25 8.44 5.66
N PRO A 106 -18.22 9.31 4.64
CA PRO A 106 -17.45 10.55 4.67
C PRO A 106 -18.00 11.58 5.68
N GLY A 107 -19.18 11.33 6.27
CA GLY A 107 -19.83 12.16 7.27
C GLY A 107 -20.83 13.16 6.69
N VAL A 108 -21.27 14.12 7.52
CA VAL A 108 -22.32 15.09 7.15
C VAL A 108 -21.72 16.47 6.92
N GLY A 109 -21.97 17.07 5.75
CA GLY A 109 -21.58 18.45 5.42
C GLY A 109 -21.17 18.64 3.97
N LYS A 110 -21.06 19.89 3.50
CA LYS A 110 -20.80 20.22 2.09
C LYS A 110 -19.46 19.69 1.53
N ASN A 111 -18.47 19.47 2.39
CA ASN A 111 -17.14 18.95 2.02
C ASN A 111 -16.87 17.56 2.60
N LYS A 112 -17.93 16.86 3.02
CA LYS A 112 -17.88 15.50 3.57
C LYS A 112 -18.41 14.54 2.52
N THR A 113 -17.73 14.53 1.37
CA THR A 113 -18.06 13.70 0.21
C THR A 113 -17.01 12.61 0.02
N ALA A 114 -17.39 11.55 -0.69
CA ALA A 114 -16.46 10.48 -1.07
C ALA A 114 -15.29 11.03 -1.91
N GLU A 115 -15.56 11.97 -2.80
CA GLU A 115 -14.56 12.65 -3.62
C GLU A 115 -13.53 13.42 -2.75
N ALA A 116 -14.00 14.18 -1.76
CA ALA A 116 -13.10 14.91 -0.87
C ALA A 116 -12.26 13.97 0.01
N ALA A 117 -12.84 12.86 0.47
CA ALA A 117 -12.12 11.82 1.19
C ALA A 117 -11.06 11.15 0.31
N ALA A 118 -11.41 10.78 -0.92
CA ALA A 118 -10.50 10.18 -1.89
C ALA A 118 -9.33 11.12 -2.25
N ALA A 119 -9.62 12.40 -2.48
CA ALA A 119 -8.58 13.41 -2.71
C ALA A 119 -7.63 13.52 -1.52
N SER A 120 -8.16 13.57 -0.29
CA SER A 120 -7.33 13.64 0.92
C SER A 120 -6.45 12.40 1.11
N ILE A 121 -6.90 11.22 0.67
CA ILE A 121 -6.12 9.98 0.74
C ILE A 121 -4.96 10.01 -0.26
N ARG A 122 -5.21 10.49 -1.48
CA ARG A 122 -4.17 10.66 -2.52
C ARG A 122 -3.07 11.61 -2.09
N ASP A 123 -3.43 12.65 -1.34
CA ASP A 123 -2.46 13.62 -0.82
C ASP A 123 -1.69 13.11 0.41
N SER A 124 -2.11 11.99 1.03
CA SER A 124 -1.57 11.53 2.32
C SER A 124 -0.69 10.29 2.27
N SER A 125 -0.51 9.65 1.12
CA SER A 125 0.24 8.39 1.00
C SER A 125 1.20 8.40 -0.18
N ASP A 126 2.49 8.14 0.11
CA ASP A 126 3.55 8.00 -0.90
C ASP A 126 3.40 6.70 -1.71
N ASN A 127 2.57 5.74 -1.26
CA ASN A 127 2.38 4.44 -1.93
C ASN A 127 1.31 4.47 -3.03
N ILE A 128 0.69 5.63 -3.29
CA ILE A 128 -0.39 5.75 -4.27
C ILE A 128 0.19 6.02 -5.66
N VAL A 129 -0.24 5.22 -6.62
CA VAL A 129 0.19 5.33 -8.02
C VAL A 129 -0.98 5.66 -8.95
N SER A 130 -0.65 6.11 -10.16
CA SER A 130 -1.66 6.27 -11.21
C SER A 130 -2.17 4.91 -11.67
N ARG A 131 -3.40 4.85 -12.19
CA ARG A 131 -3.95 3.63 -12.79
C ARG A 131 -3.04 3.02 -13.87
N SER A 132 -2.53 3.85 -14.77
CA SER A 132 -1.61 3.39 -15.83
C SER A 132 -0.34 2.76 -15.24
N SER A 133 0.20 3.35 -14.17
CA SER A 133 1.35 2.78 -13.49
C SER A 133 1.00 1.46 -12.81
N TYR A 134 -0.18 1.36 -12.18
CA TYR A 134 -0.65 0.14 -11.55
C TYR A 134 -0.77 -1.03 -12.54
N GLU A 135 -1.37 -0.77 -13.71
CA GLU A 135 -1.53 -1.76 -14.79
C GLU A 135 -0.18 -2.19 -15.43
N ASP A 136 0.86 -1.36 -15.34
CA ASP A 136 2.21 -1.62 -15.88
C ASP A 136 3.15 -2.30 -14.87
N ILE A 137 2.78 -2.36 -13.57
CA ILE A 137 3.60 -2.97 -12.51
C ILE A 137 3.30 -4.47 -12.44
N ASP A 138 4.35 -5.30 -12.35
CA ASP A 138 4.23 -6.72 -12.10
C ASP A 138 3.98 -6.95 -10.59
N LEU A 139 2.73 -7.25 -10.24
CA LEU A 139 2.30 -7.50 -8.87
C LEU A 139 2.38 -8.99 -8.57
N ASP A 140 3.00 -9.36 -7.45
CA ASP A 140 3.01 -10.74 -6.96
C ASP A 140 1.64 -11.13 -6.39
N GLU A 141 0.98 -10.18 -5.72
CA GLU A 141 -0.31 -10.38 -5.07
C GLU A 141 -1.18 -9.10 -5.21
N GLU A 142 -2.48 -9.25 -5.47
CA GLU A 142 -3.42 -8.15 -5.64
C GLU A 142 -4.72 -8.39 -4.86
N VAL A 143 -5.19 -7.37 -4.13
CA VAL A 143 -6.50 -7.35 -3.46
C VAL A 143 -7.28 -6.11 -3.82
N SER A 144 -8.60 -6.25 -3.97
CA SER A 144 -9.52 -5.14 -4.22
C SER A 144 -10.49 -4.97 -3.04
N VAL A 145 -10.67 -3.72 -2.60
CA VAL A 145 -11.70 -3.33 -1.63
C VAL A 145 -12.70 -2.41 -2.29
N HIS A 146 -13.88 -2.94 -2.58
CA HIS A 146 -14.98 -2.14 -3.10
C HIS A 146 -15.74 -1.45 -1.96
N THR A 147 -15.90 -0.14 -2.07
CA THR A 147 -16.52 0.75 -1.09
C THR A 147 -17.76 1.41 -1.69
N ASP A 148 -18.93 0.98 -1.22
CA ASP A 148 -20.22 1.54 -1.58
C ASP A 148 -20.64 2.59 -0.54
N VAL A 149 -20.57 3.86 -0.94
CA VAL A 149 -20.85 5.00 -0.08
C VAL A 149 -22.34 5.17 0.16
N TYR A 150 -23.19 4.76 -0.80
CA TYR A 150 -24.62 4.95 -0.66
C TYR A 150 -25.24 4.01 0.37
N TYR A 151 -24.85 2.74 0.32
CA TYR A 151 -25.29 1.75 1.29
C TYR A 151 -24.36 1.67 2.50
N MET A 152 -23.29 2.47 2.54
CA MET A 152 -22.26 2.45 3.57
C MET A 152 -21.71 1.04 3.76
N ARG A 153 -21.30 0.41 2.67
CA ARG A 153 -20.83 -0.99 2.64
C ARG A 153 -19.43 -1.10 2.08
N ALA A 154 -18.75 -2.17 2.47
CA ALA A 154 -17.56 -2.63 1.78
C ALA A 154 -17.65 -4.11 1.42
N SER A 155 -16.85 -4.51 0.44
CA SER A 155 -16.55 -5.90 0.13
C SER A 155 -15.09 -6.04 -0.25
N VAL A 156 -14.46 -7.13 0.19
CA VAL A 156 -13.07 -7.45 -0.13
C VAL A 156 -13.03 -8.61 -1.12
N HIS A 157 -12.19 -8.49 -2.14
CA HIS A 157 -12.06 -9.43 -3.25
C HIS A 157 -10.59 -9.81 -3.40
N TYR A 158 -10.30 -11.12 -3.47
CA TYR A 158 -8.95 -11.65 -3.63
C TYR A 158 -9.00 -12.96 -4.41
N ASN A 159 -8.25 -13.10 -5.51
CA ASN A 159 -8.17 -14.33 -6.33
C ASN A 159 -9.53 -14.99 -6.66
N GLY A 160 -10.57 -14.19 -6.92
CA GLY A 160 -11.92 -14.69 -7.21
C GLY A 160 -12.78 -14.98 -5.97
N GLU A 161 -12.18 -15.05 -4.79
CA GLU A 161 -12.86 -15.11 -3.49
C GLU A 161 -13.38 -13.73 -3.06
N VAL A 162 -14.50 -13.75 -2.31
CA VAL A 162 -15.16 -12.52 -1.89
C VAL A 162 -15.79 -12.61 -0.50
N VAL A 163 -15.62 -11.54 0.29
CA VAL A 163 -16.41 -11.27 1.49
C VAL A 163 -17.23 -10.01 1.24
N GLN A 164 -18.56 -10.16 1.19
CA GLN A 164 -19.48 -9.08 0.82
C GLN A 164 -20.23 -8.48 2.01
N ASN A 165 -20.79 -7.27 1.79
CA ASN A 165 -21.78 -6.62 2.64
C ASN A 165 -21.31 -6.32 4.08
N ILE A 166 -20.05 -5.90 4.23
CA ILE A 166 -19.55 -5.34 5.48
C ILE A 166 -20.26 -4.00 5.69
N ASN A 167 -21.29 -3.97 6.54
CA ASN A 167 -22.15 -2.80 6.72
C ASN A 167 -21.52 -1.84 7.73
N ASN A 168 -21.46 -0.56 7.38
CA ASN A 168 -20.79 0.50 8.12
C ASN A 168 -19.36 0.07 8.53
N PRO A 169 -18.50 -0.23 7.53
CA PRO A 169 -17.25 -0.94 7.73
C PRO A 169 -16.34 -0.21 8.71
N LYS A 170 -15.66 -0.99 9.56
CA LYS A 170 -14.55 -0.56 10.41
C LYS A 170 -13.24 -1.17 9.95
N SER A 171 -12.12 -0.55 10.32
CA SER A 171 -10.79 -0.99 9.92
C SER A 171 -10.51 -2.46 10.28
N ASP A 172 -10.88 -2.89 11.49
CA ASP A 172 -10.72 -4.28 11.97
C ASP A 172 -11.54 -5.27 11.13
N GLU A 173 -12.78 -4.93 10.78
CA GLU A 173 -13.63 -5.78 9.93
C GLU A 173 -13.08 -5.93 8.50
N ILE A 174 -12.41 -4.89 7.97
CA ILE A 174 -11.74 -4.98 6.66
C ILE A 174 -10.52 -5.90 6.71
N VAL A 175 -9.74 -5.83 7.79
CA VAL A 175 -8.58 -6.71 7.99
C VAL A 175 -9.04 -8.17 8.14
N ASP A 176 -10.05 -8.42 8.98
CA ASP A 176 -10.61 -9.75 9.17
C ASP A 176 -11.19 -10.32 7.87
N ALA A 177 -11.90 -9.50 7.09
CA ALA A 177 -12.41 -9.89 5.79
C ALA A 177 -11.29 -10.23 4.80
N THR A 178 -10.20 -9.46 4.82
CA THR A 178 -9.01 -9.70 3.99
C THR A 178 -8.35 -11.03 4.35
N ASN A 179 -8.11 -11.28 5.65
CA ASN A 179 -7.59 -12.57 6.12
C ASN A 179 -8.48 -13.73 5.65
N THR A 180 -9.80 -13.57 5.79
CA THR A 180 -10.76 -14.61 5.41
C THR A 180 -10.70 -14.94 3.91
N VAL A 181 -10.61 -13.94 3.02
CA VAL A 181 -10.55 -14.21 1.57
C VAL A 181 -9.20 -14.78 1.15
N VAL A 182 -8.10 -14.35 1.78
CA VAL A 182 -6.76 -14.88 1.51
C VAL A 182 -6.65 -16.34 1.96
N GLU A 183 -7.18 -16.67 3.14
CA GLU A 183 -7.21 -18.05 3.64
C GLU A 183 -8.01 -18.97 2.71
N ARG A 184 -9.22 -18.56 2.30
CA ARG A 184 -10.06 -19.35 1.37
C ARG A 184 -9.38 -19.60 0.03
N ALA A 185 -8.78 -18.56 -0.55
CA ALA A 185 -8.10 -18.69 -1.84
C ALA A 185 -6.89 -19.64 -1.75
N GLY A 186 -6.19 -19.68 -0.61
CA GLY A 186 -5.09 -20.62 -0.38
C GLY A 186 -5.55 -22.08 -0.19
N GLU A 187 -6.74 -22.31 0.36
CA GLU A 187 -7.32 -23.65 0.51
C GLU A 187 -7.71 -24.27 -0.85
N ASP A 188 -8.19 -23.46 -1.79
CA ASP A 188 -8.62 -23.91 -3.13
C ASP A 188 -7.45 -24.23 -4.09
N GLU A 189 -6.22 -23.80 -3.79
CA GLU A 189 -5.02 -24.14 -4.58
C GLU A 189 -4.43 -25.52 -4.23
N GLU A 190 -4.87 -26.16 -3.13
CA GLU A 190 -4.38 -27.47 -2.68
C GLU A 190 -5.22 -28.68 -3.16
N GLU A 191 -6.32 -28.48 -3.92
CA GLU A 191 -7.16 -29.53 -4.55
C GLU A 191 -6.80 -29.85 -6.02
#